data_AF-A0A9Q0JGZ7-F1
#
_entry.id   AF-A0A9Q0JGZ7-F1
#
_cell.length_a   1.000
_cell.length_b   1.000
_cell.length_c   1.000
_cell.angle_alpha   90.00
_cell.angle_beta   90.00
_cell.angle_gamma   90.00
#
_symmetry.space_group_name_H-M   'P 1'
#
loop_
_entity.id
_entity.type
_entity.pdbx_description
1 polymer ?
#
loop_
_entity_poly.entity_id
_entity_poly.type
_entity_poly.pdbx_seq_one_letter_code
_entity_poly.pdbx_strand_id
1 'polypeptide(L)' 'MRITGLAARLEKNIKEFDVFYQQIIDEHLDPKRSKPAQEDILDVLLQMHKDRSFKVQLTFDHIKAILM' A
#
# COMPACT_ATOMS: atom_id res chain seq x y z
N MET A 1 -8.28 33.68 -6.00
CA MET A 1 -6.84 33.36 -5.88
C MET A 1 -6.67 31.85 -5.95
N ARG A 2 -5.93 31.36 -6.94
CA ARG A 2 -5.69 29.93 -7.15
C ARG A 2 -4.53 29.47 -6.26
N ILE A 3 -4.82 28.68 -5.22
CA ILE A 3 -3.80 27.92 -4.47
C ILE A 3 -3.35 26.69 -5.30
N THR A 4 -3.23 26.83 -6.62
CA THR A 4 -3.12 25.67 -7.53
C THR A 4 -1.71 25.12 -7.63
N GLY A 5 -0.67 25.90 -7.34
CA GLY A 5 0.71 25.42 -7.41
C GLY A 5 1.06 24.43 -6.31
N LEU A 6 0.67 24.73 -5.06
CA LEU A 6 0.93 23.85 -3.92
C LEU A 6 0.04 22.60 -3.97
N ALA A 7 -1.24 22.75 -4.32
CA ALA A 7 -2.15 21.63 -4.50
C ALA A 7 -1.67 20.67 -5.61
N ALA A 8 -1.23 21.19 -6.76
CA ALA A 8 -0.70 20.35 -7.83
C ALA A 8 0.58 19.59 -7.44
N ARG A 9 1.46 20.20 -6.64
CA ARG A 9 2.65 19.53 -6.11
C ARG A 9 2.28 18.42 -5.12
N LEU A 10 1.30 18.67 -4.25
CA LEU A 10 0.80 17.67 -3.31
C LEU A 10 0.17 16.49 -4.04
N GLU A 11 -0.72 16.74 -5.01
CA GLU A 11 -1.34 15.70 -5.82
C GLU A 11 -0.30 14.86 -6.59
N LYS A 12 0.74 15.51 -7.12
CA LYS A 12 1.84 14.81 -7.79
C LYS A 12 2.56 13.88 -6.82
N ASN A 13 2.92 14.37 -5.63
CA ASN A 13 3.60 13.55 -4.63
C ASN A 13 2.73 12.37 -4.18
N ILE A 14 1.43 12.59 -3.91
CA ILE A 14 0.50 11.52 -3.53
C ILE A 14 0.44 10.43 -4.61
N LYS A 15 0.37 10.81 -5.89
CA LYS A 15 0.39 9.84 -7.00
C LYS A 15 1.71 9.08 -7.09
N GLU A 16 2.84 9.75 -6.91
CA GLU A 16 4.16 9.09 -6.92
C GLU A 16 4.29 8.08 -5.77
N PHE A 17 3.81 8.44 -4.57
CA PHE A 17 3.76 7.51 -3.44
C PHE A 17 2.79 6.36 -3.70
N ASP A 18 1.62 6.61 -4.27
CA ASP A 18 0.65 5.56 -4.60
C ASP A 18 1.25 4.50 -5.53
N VAL A 19 1.96 4.95 -6.58
CA VAL A 19 2.69 4.07 -7.50
C VAL A 19 3.80 3.30 -6.77
N PHE A 20 4.57 3.97 -5.92
CA PHE A 20 5.64 3.34 -5.15
C PHE A 20 5.12 2.23 -4.22
N TYR A 21 4.05 2.49 -3.46
CA TYR A 21 3.46 1.49 -2.58
C TYR A 21 2.80 0.36 -3.37
N GLN A 22 2.21 0.65 -4.53
CA GLN A 22 1.65 -0.38 -5.41
C GLN A 22 2.74 -1.35 -5.88
N GLN A 23 3.91 -0.84 -6.29
CA GLN A 23 5.04 -1.68 -6.69
C GLN A 23 5.52 -2.59 -5.56
N ILE A 24 5.61 -2.06 -4.34
CA ILE A 24 5.98 -2.85 -3.16
C ILE A 24 4.93 -3.94 -2.91
N ILE A 25 3.64 -3.61 -2.92
CA ILE A 25 2.56 -4.59 -2.74
C ILE A 25 2.64 -5.68 -3.82
N ASP A 26 2.84 -5.30 -5.08
CA ASP A 26 2.93 -6.23 -6.19
C ASP A 26 4.14 -7.18 -6.04
N GLU A 27 5.28 -6.67 -5.56
CA GLU A 27 6.45 -7.50 -5.20
C GLU A 27 6.12 -8.51 -4.09
N HIS A 28 5.38 -8.08 -3.05
CA HIS A 28 4.99 -8.95 -1.94
C HIS A 28 3.90 -9.96 -2.34
N LEU A 29 3.14 -9.67 -3.40
CA LEU A 29 2.17 -10.58 -3.99
C LEU A 29 2.81 -11.59 -4.96
N ASP A 30 4.04 -11.35 -5.44
CA ASP A 30 4.73 -12.27 -6.35
C ASP A 30 5.06 -13.59 -5.62
N PRO A 31 4.51 -14.74 -6.06
CA PRO A 31 4.84 -16.04 -5.49
C PRO A 31 6.31 -16.45 -5.68
N LYS A 32 7.04 -15.78 -6.58
CA LYS A 32 8.48 -15.99 -6.82
C LYS A 32 9.36 -15.18 -5.87
N ARG A 33 8.81 -14.26 -5.07
CA ARG A 33 9.57 -13.52 -4.06
C ARG A 33 10.24 -14.52 -3.11
N SER A 34 11.54 -14.33 -2.88
CA SER A 34 12.23 -15.04 -1.80
C SER A 34 11.65 -14.57 -0.47
N LYS A 35 10.74 -15.37 0.10
CA LYS A 35 10.14 -15.03 1.39
C LYS A 35 11.23 -14.98 2.46
N PRO A 36 11.36 -13.85 3.18
CA PRO A 36 12.27 -13.78 4.32
C PRO A 36 11.83 -14.77 5.41
N ALA A 37 12.76 -15.14 6.29
CA ALA A 37 12.48 -16.07 7.40
C ALA A 37 11.47 -15.52 8.42
N GLN A 38 11.23 -14.21 8.41
CA GLN A 38 10.28 -13.52 9.25
C GLN A 38 9.31 -12.72 8.37
N GLU A 39 8.01 -12.90 8.60
CA GLU A 39 6.96 -12.13 7.95
C GLU A 39 7.09 -10.65 8.31
N ASP A 40 7.03 -9.79 7.30
CA ASP A 40 7.01 -8.35 7.50
C ASP A 40 5.57 -7.83 7.71
N ILE A 41 5.44 -6.56 8.10
CA ILE A 41 4.11 -5.96 8.35
C ILE A 41 3.23 -5.97 7.09
N LEU A 42 3.83 -5.94 5.89
CA LEU A 42 3.10 -5.98 4.63
C LEU A 42 2.54 -7.38 4.38
N ASP A 43 3.32 -8.43 4.66
CA ASP A 43 2.86 -9.82 4.57
C ASP A 43 1.65 -10.06 5.48
N VAL A 44 1.70 -9.56 6.73
CA VAL A 44 0.59 -9.65 7.68
C VAL A 44 -0.65 -8.90 7.19
N LEU A 45 -0.49 -7.66 6.72
CA LEU A 45 -1.59 -6.84 6.22
C LEU A 45 -2.22 -7.44 4.94
N LEU A 46 -1.40 -8.00 4.04
CA LEU A 46 -1.87 -8.69 2.83
C LEU A 46 -2.57 -10.01 3.15
N GLN A 47 -2.11 -10.74 4.17
CA GLN A 47 -2.82 -11.91 4.66
C GLN A 47 -4.19 -11.54 5.24
N MET A 48 -4.27 -10.46 6.03
CA MET A 48 -5.53 -9.93 6.54
C MET A 48 -6.47 -9.41 5.43
N HIS A 49 -5.92 -8.89 4.32
CA HIS A 49 -6.71 -8.54 3.13
C HIS A 49 -7.31 -9.78 2.45
N LYS A 50 -6.54 -10.88 2.36
CA LYS A 50 -7.00 -12.16 1.78
C LYS A 50 -7.99 -12.89 2.68
N ASP A 51 -7.83 -12.76 4.00
CA ASP A 51 -8.67 -13.42 4.98
C ASP A 51 -9.99 -12.66 5.20
N ARG A 52 -11.07 -13.19 4.61
CA ARG A 52 -12.42 -12.63 4.74
C ARG A 52 -13.05 -12.90 6.11
N SER A 53 -12.36 -13.59 7.02
CA SER A 53 -12.85 -13.86 8.37
C SER A 53 -12.76 -12.66 9.31
N PHE A 54 -12.01 -11.62 8.94
CA PHE A 54 -11.93 -10.40 9.74
C PHE A 54 -13.19 -9.54 9.58
N LYS A 55 -13.67 -8.96 10.69
CA LYS A 55 -14.81 -8.03 10.69
C LYS A 55 -14.52 -6.76 9.86
N VAL A 56 -13.25 -6.44 9.64
CA VAL A 56 -12.80 -5.32 8.82
C VAL A 56 -12.16 -5.91 7.56
N GLN A 57 -12.78 -5.69 6.40
CA GLN A 57 -12.12 -5.96 5.13
C GLN A 57 -11.09 -4.86 4.86
N LEU A 58 -9.81 -5.20 4.98
CA LEU A 58 -8.74 -4.32 4.53
C LEU A 58 -8.79 -4.22 3.00
N THR A 59 -8.54 -3.03 2.46
CA THR A 59 -8.34 -2.78 1.02
C THR A 59 -6.89 -2.38 0.80
N PHE A 60 -6.42 -2.39 -0.44
CA PHE A 60 -5.08 -1.87 -0.74
C PHE A 60 -4.93 -0.41 -0.30
N ASP A 61 -5.99 0.40 -0.39
CA ASP A 61 -5.97 1.78 0.10
C ASP A 61 -5.80 1.85 1.63
N HIS A 62 -6.42 0.94 2.38
CA HIS A 62 -6.19 0.84 3.82
C HIS A 62 -4.73 0.46 4.14
N ILE A 63 -4.14 -0.47 3.39
CA ILE A 63 -2.74 -0.86 3.55
C ILE A 63 -1.81 0.32 3.25
N LYS A 64 -2.03 1.01 2.13
CA LYS A 64 -1.28 2.23 1.76
C LYS A 64 -1.41 3.33 2.81
N ALA A 65 -2.61 3.52 3.36
CA ALA A 65 -2.87 4.51 4.41
C ALA A 65 -2.21 4.18 5.76
N ILE A 66 -1.95 2.90 6.06
CA ILE A 66 -1.20 2.50 7.27
C ILE A 66 0.31 2.79 7.10
N LEU A 67 0.81 2.79 5.87
CA LEU A 67 2.22 2.99 5.54
C LEU A 67 2.61 4.45 5.29
N MET A 68 1.62 5.34 5.15
CA MET A 68 1.77 6.80 4.99
C MET A 68 1.62 7.51 6.33
#